data_AF-A0A060C8I7-F1
#
_entry.id   AF-A0A060C8I7-F1
#
_cell.length_a   1.000
_cell.length_b   1.000
_cell.length_c   1.000
_cell.angle_alpha   90.00
_cell.angle_beta   90.00
_cell.angle_gamma   90.00
#
_symmetry.space_group_name_H-M   'P 1'
#
loop_
_entity.id
_entity.type
_entity.pdbx_description
1 polymer ?
#
loop_
_entity_poly.entity_id
_entity_poly.type
_entity_poly.pdbx_seq_one_letter_code
_entity_poly.pdbx_strand_id
1 'polypeptide(L)'
;MHRFVDGHLTPARYRAKPRPVVYNSWEATMFDFTERKLLGFAKTASSLGMELFVLDDGWFTERDDDTGGLGNYQVDRRKLPHGLDGLASKLRGVGMDFGLWFEPEMVCERSDLYRAHPDWILATPDASPRPDA
;
A
#
# COMPACT_ATOMS: atom_id res chain seq x y z
N MET A 1 -28.93 -3.98 13.94
CA MET A 1 -27.95 -3.18 13.18
C MET A 1 -27.09 -4.04 12.24
N HIS A 2 -26.37 -5.08 12.70
CA HIS A 2 -25.42 -5.84 11.84
C HIS A 2 -26.02 -6.39 10.55
N ARG A 3 -27.18 -7.08 10.61
CA ARG A 3 -27.88 -7.58 9.41
C ARG A 3 -28.29 -6.49 8.42
N PHE A 4 -28.60 -5.30 8.92
CA PHE A 4 -28.95 -4.17 8.05
C PHE A 4 -27.72 -3.68 7.30
N VAL A 5 -26.60 -3.47 8.00
CA VAL A 5 -25.33 -3.06 7.40
C VAL A 5 -24.88 -4.07 6.33
N ASP A 6 -24.85 -5.35 6.68
CA ASP A 6 -24.42 -6.39 5.74
C ASP A 6 -25.39 -6.53 4.55
N GLY A 7 -26.70 -6.51 4.80
CA GLY A 7 -27.72 -6.69 3.76
C GLY A 7 -27.93 -5.47 2.85
N HIS A 8 -27.64 -4.25 3.32
CA HIS A 8 -28.09 -3.03 2.64
C HIS A 8 -26.98 -1.99 2.40
N LEU A 9 -25.87 -2.01 3.14
CA LEU A 9 -24.78 -1.04 2.99
C LEU A 9 -23.52 -1.65 2.34
N THR A 10 -23.09 -2.84 2.78
CA THR A 10 -21.91 -3.52 2.23
C THR A 10 -22.10 -3.74 0.71
N PRO A 11 -21.09 -3.53 -0.15
CA PRO A 11 -21.23 -3.82 -1.58
C PRO A 11 -21.55 -5.30 -1.83
N ALA A 12 -22.50 -5.58 -2.73
CA ALA A 12 -23.02 -6.93 -2.97
C ALA A 12 -21.93 -7.97 -3.25
N ARG A 13 -20.89 -7.61 -3.99
CA ARG A 13 -19.74 -8.49 -4.32
C ARG A 13 -18.95 -8.99 -3.10
N TYR A 14 -19.09 -8.32 -1.96
CA TYR A 14 -18.42 -8.70 -0.72
C TYR A 14 -19.38 -9.34 0.29
N ARG A 15 -20.70 -9.13 0.19
CA ARG A 15 -21.66 -9.71 1.16
C ARG A 15 -21.52 -11.23 1.24
N ALA A 16 -21.59 -11.77 2.45
CA ALA A 16 -21.51 -13.21 2.73
C ALA A 16 -20.30 -13.98 2.13
N LYS A 17 -19.29 -13.28 1.59
CA LYS A 17 -18.06 -13.89 1.08
C LYS A 17 -17.02 -13.96 2.21
N PRO A 18 -16.42 -15.13 2.51
CA PRO A 18 -15.30 -15.22 3.44
C PRO A 18 -14.15 -14.28 3.04
N ARG A 19 -13.41 -13.76 4.02
CA ARG A 19 -12.25 -12.88 3.78
C ARG A 19 -10.98 -13.69 3.85
N PRO A 20 -9.99 -13.39 2.99
CA PRO A 20 -8.74 -14.12 3.01
C PRO A 20 -8.01 -13.91 4.33
N VAL A 21 -7.28 -14.93 4.79
CA VAL A 21 -6.29 -14.79 5.85
C VAL A 21 -5.08 -14.05 5.29
N VAL A 22 -4.74 -12.91 5.88
CA VAL A 22 -3.81 -11.92 5.30
C VAL A 22 -2.46 -11.93 6.01
N TYR A 23 -1.38 -11.92 5.23
CA TYR A 23 -0.05 -11.48 5.68
C TYR A 23 0.18 -10.05 5.20
N ASN A 24 0.41 -9.12 6.12
CA ASN A 24 0.76 -7.74 5.81
C ASN A 24 2.24 -7.50 6.20
N SER A 25 3.00 -6.83 5.33
CA SER A 25 4.44 -6.63 5.52
C SER A 25 4.83 -5.53 6.52
N TRP A 26 3.91 -4.68 6.97
CA TRP A 26 4.20 -3.44 7.72
C TRP A 26 5.10 -3.68 8.93
N GLU A 27 4.63 -4.36 9.97
CA GLU A 27 5.44 -4.57 11.18
C GLU A 27 6.67 -5.47 10.96
N ALA A 28 6.71 -6.23 9.86
CA ALA A 28 7.83 -7.10 9.53
C ALA A 28 9.03 -6.34 8.95
N THR A 29 8.80 -5.20 8.30
CA THR A 29 9.87 -4.47 7.59
C THR A 29 9.87 -2.96 7.81
N MET A 30 8.75 -2.38 8.22
CA MET A 30 8.46 -0.96 8.00
C MET A 30 8.85 -0.61 6.55
N PHE A 31 9.70 0.41 6.36
CA PHE A 31 10.21 0.81 5.05
C PHE A 31 11.43 0.02 4.53
N ASP A 32 12.09 -0.79 5.37
CA ASP A 32 13.31 -1.56 5.02
C ASP A 32 12.97 -2.95 4.44
N PHE A 33 12.44 -2.94 3.21
CA PHE A 33 12.23 -4.15 2.45
C PHE A 33 12.94 -4.16 1.10
N THR A 34 13.10 -5.38 0.59
CA THR A 34 13.45 -5.65 -0.80
C THR A 34 12.49 -6.69 -1.33
N GLU A 35 12.32 -6.77 -2.65
CA GLU A 35 11.51 -7.81 -3.30
C GLU A 35 11.88 -9.23 -2.80
N ARG A 36 13.16 -9.50 -2.58
CA ARG A 36 13.64 -10.79 -2.06
C ARG A 36 13.15 -11.06 -0.63
N LYS A 37 13.20 -10.06 0.27
CA LYS A 37 12.70 -10.21 1.65
C LYS A 37 11.19 -10.53 1.63
N LEU A 38 10.41 -9.77 0.84
CA LEU A 38 8.96 -9.97 0.70
C LEU A 38 8.61 -11.39 0.21
N LEU A 39 9.31 -11.89 -0.81
CA LEU A 39 9.09 -13.24 -1.32
C LEU A 39 9.49 -14.34 -0.32
N GLY A 40 10.44 -14.06 0.57
CA GLY A 40 10.76 -14.95 1.69
C GLY A 40 9.57 -15.09 2.65
N PHE A 41 8.99 -13.96 3.05
CA PHE A 41 7.80 -13.96 3.90
C PHE A 41 6.60 -14.60 3.23
N ALA A 42 6.36 -14.33 1.95
CA ALA A 42 5.26 -14.92 1.20
C ALA A 42 5.34 -16.46 1.15
N LYS A 43 6.53 -17.03 0.96
CA LYS A 43 6.71 -18.49 0.99
C LYS A 43 6.37 -19.08 2.35
N THR A 44 6.82 -18.45 3.43
CA THR A 44 6.50 -18.89 4.78
C THR A 44 5.01 -18.76 5.08
N ALA A 45 4.40 -17.61 4.78
CA ALA A 45 2.98 -17.34 4.93
C ALA A 45 2.11 -18.35 4.16
N SER A 46 2.45 -18.62 2.90
CA SER A 46 1.79 -19.64 2.08
C SER A 46 1.88 -21.03 2.71
N SER A 47 3.05 -21.42 3.24
CA SER A 47 3.21 -22.72 3.93
C SER A 47 2.37 -22.86 5.21
N LEU A 48 1.95 -21.74 5.80
CA LEU A 48 1.05 -21.67 6.95
C LEU A 48 -0.44 -21.59 6.56
N GLY A 49 -0.74 -21.59 5.25
CA GLY A 49 -2.11 -21.52 4.73
C GLY A 49 -2.69 -20.11 4.60
N MET A 50 -1.86 -19.07 4.64
CA MET A 50 -2.32 -17.69 4.39
C MET A 50 -2.60 -17.48 2.91
N GLU A 51 -3.59 -16.65 2.59
CA GLU A 51 -4.20 -16.59 1.25
C GLU A 51 -3.86 -15.29 0.50
N LEU A 52 -3.59 -14.19 1.21
CA LEU A 52 -3.34 -12.86 0.64
C LEU A 52 -2.07 -12.26 1.22
N PHE A 53 -1.15 -11.82 0.36
CA PHE A 53 0.00 -11.01 0.74
C PHE A 53 -0.28 -9.54 0.44
N VAL A 54 -0.25 -8.69 1.47
CA VAL A 54 -0.38 -7.24 1.33
C VAL A 54 1.01 -6.61 1.44
N LEU A 55 1.44 -5.97 0.35
CA LEU A 55 2.56 -5.04 0.40
C LEU A 55 2.05 -3.71 0.97
N ASP A 56 2.53 -3.40 2.16
CA ASP A 56 2.21 -2.15 2.85
C ASP A 56 3.09 -0.98 2.35
N ASP A 57 3.16 0.10 3.11
CA ASP A 57 3.83 1.34 2.74
C ASP A 57 5.33 1.17 2.35
N GLY A 58 5.84 2.09 1.52
CA GLY A 58 7.24 2.11 1.07
C GLY A 58 7.50 1.58 -0.34
N TRP A 59 6.47 1.14 -1.08
CA TRP A 59 6.61 0.56 -2.43
C TRP A 59 6.80 1.59 -3.56
N PHE A 60 6.52 2.85 -3.27
CA PHE A 60 6.56 3.94 -4.22
C PHE A 60 7.76 4.87 -3.99
N THR A 61 8.10 5.67 -4.99
CA THR A 61 9.33 6.46 -5.01
C THR A 61 9.41 7.47 -3.86
N GLU A 62 10.61 7.68 -3.34
CA GLU A 62 10.92 8.58 -2.21
C GLU A 62 10.24 8.21 -0.87
N ARG A 63 9.74 6.97 -0.72
CA ARG A 63 9.11 6.45 0.49
C ARG A 63 10.03 5.51 1.27
N ASP A 64 11.17 6.05 1.72
CA ASP A 64 12.12 5.34 2.59
C ASP A 64 11.83 5.56 4.09
N ASP A 65 10.98 6.53 4.40
CA ASP A 65 10.41 6.86 5.70
C ASP A 65 9.01 7.46 5.50
N ASP A 66 8.38 7.93 6.59
CA ASP A 66 7.04 8.52 6.58
C ASP A 66 7.01 10.01 6.21
N THR A 67 8.17 10.65 6.01
CA THR A 67 8.31 12.10 5.74
C THR A 67 8.32 12.44 4.24
N GLY A 68 8.28 11.44 3.35
CA GLY A 68 8.37 11.65 1.90
C GLY A 68 7.47 10.73 1.08
N GLY A 69 7.40 10.99 -0.23
CA GLY A 69 6.81 10.08 -1.21
C GLY A 69 5.29 10.16 -1.40
N LEU A 70 4.48 10.62 -0.44
CA LEU A 70 3.02 10.69 -0.66
C LEU A 70 2.71 11.62 -1.84
N GLY A 71 1.89 11.12 -2.78
CA GLY A 71 1.64 11.74 -4.09
C GLY A 71 2.49 11.19 -5.24
N ASN A 72 3.60 10.49 -4.95
CA ASN A 72 4.47 9.87 -5.96
C ASN A 72 4.19 8.38 -6.14
N TYR A 73 2.98 7.99 -6.56
CA TYR A 73 2.57 6.57 -6.72
C TYR A 73 3.21 5.84 -7.92
N GLN A 74 4.49 6.07 -8.18
CA GLN A 74 5.33 5.34 -9.12
C GLN A 74 6.13 4.29 -8.36
N VAL A 75 6.21 3.07 -8.87
CA VAL A 75 6.93 1.97 -8.20
C VAL A 75 8.42 2.28 -8.02
N ASP A 76 8.92 2.08 -6.80
CA ASP A 76 10.35 2.20 -6.52
C ASP A 76 11.12 0.97 -7.00
N ARG A 77 11.75 1.09 -8.18
CA ARG A 77 12.56 0.03 -8.79
C ARG A 77 13.83 -0.31 -8.01
N ARG A 78 14.26 0.52 -7.05
CA ARG A 78 15.39 0.19 -6.15
C ARG A 78 14.99 -0.95 -5.20
N LYS A 79 13.77 -0.91 -4.67
CA LYS A 79 13.21 -1.94 -3.76
C LYS A 79 12.58 -3.10 -4.52
N LEU A 80 11.92 -2.79 -5.64
CA LEU A 80 11.17 -3.72 -6.48
C LEU A 80 11.73 -3.71 -7.92
N PRO A 81 12.89 -4.33 -8.19
CA PRO A 81 13.52 -4.29 -9.51
C PRO A 81 12.60 -4.80 -10.63
N HIS A 82 11.74 -5.79 -10.35
CA HIS A 82 10.79 -6.31 -11.34
C HIS A 82 9.43 -5.58 -11.32
N GLY A 83 9.27 -4.57 -10.47
CA GLY A 83 8.05 -3.81 -10.31
C GLY A 83 6.93 -4.62 -9.65
N LEU A 84 5.76 -4.00 -9.54
CA LEU A 84 4.58 -4.62 -8.92
C LEU A 84 4.09 -5.84 -9.69
N ASP A 85 4.14 -5.81 -11.02
CA ASP A 85 3.75 -6.96 -11.86
C ASP A 85 4.65 -8.18 -11.60
N GLY A 86 5.94 -7.94 -11.44
CA GLY A 86 6.92 -8.98 -11.11
C GLY A 86 6.68 -9.57 -9.73
N LEU A 87 6.40 -8.73 -8.74
CA LEU A 87 6.06 -9.18 -7.39
C LEU A 87 4.73 -9.97 -7.38
N ALA A 88 3.68 -9.42 -7.97
CA ALA A 88 2.36 -10.06 -8.05
C ALA A 88 2.41 -11.42 -8.75
N SER A 89 3.18 -11.53 -9.84
CA SER A 89 3.36 -12.80 -10.55
C SER A 89 4.07 -13.85 -9.68
N LYS A 90 5.09 -13.45 -8.93
CA LYS A 90 5.82 -14.35 -8.02
C LYS A 90 5.00 -14.76 -6.81
N LEU A 91 4.18 -13.87 -6.26
CA LEU A 91 3.22 -14.17 -5.19
C LEU A 91 2.16 -15.19 -5.64
N ARG A 92 1.58 -14.98 -6.82
CA ARG A 92 0.66 -15.96 -7.43
C ARG A 92 1.34 -17.31 -7.65
N GLY A 93 2.61 -17.31 -8.04
CA GLY A 93 3.42 -18.52 -8.20
C GLY A 93 3.62 -19.34 -6.92
N VAL A 94 3.43 -18.73 -5.74
CA VAL A 94 3.44 -19.43 -4.44
C VAL A 94 2.03 -19.59 -3.84
N GLY A 95 0.98 -19.37 -4.65
CA GLY A 95 -0.41 -19.58 -4.24
C GLY A 95 -1.03 -18.47 -3.41
N MET A 96 -0.47 -17.25 -3.41
CA MET A 96 -1.03 -16.11 -2.68
C MET A 96 -1.59 -15.05 -3.63
N ASP A 97 -2.75 -14.49 -3.27
CA ASP A 97 -3.25 -13.25 -3.86
C ASP A 97 -2.36 -12.06 -3.46
N PHE A 98 -2.52 -10.94 -4.17
CA PHE A 98 -1.75 -9.71 -3.94
C PHE A 98 -2.65 -8.53 -3.59
N GLY A 99 -2.34 -7.86 -2.49
CA GLY A 99 -2.92 -6.59 -2.07
C GLY A 99 -1.84 -5.51 -1.95
N LEU A 100 -2.24 -4.25 -2.13
CA LEU A 100 -1.34 -3.11 -2.17
C LEU A 100 -1.94 -1.94 -1.39
N TRP A 101 -1.13 -1.29 -0.58
CA TRP A 101 -1.51 -0.12 0.20
C TRP A 101 -1.47 1.18 -0.63
N PHE A 102 -2.40 2.09 -0.37
CA PHE A 102 -2.44 3.47 -0.89
C PHE A 102 -3.03 4.42 0.16
N GLU A 103 -2.58 5.67 0.15
CA GLU A 103 -3.17 6.78 0.94
C GLU A 103 -3.47 7.98 0.02
N PRO A 104 -4.42 7.85 -0.91
CA PRO A 104 -4.58 8.73 -2.07
C PRO A 104 -5.02 10.16 -1.73
N GLU A 105 -5.42 10.41 -0.49
CA GLU A 105 -5.90 11.70 0.00
C GLU A 105 -4.74 12.60 0.47
N MET A 106 -3.53 12.04 0.63
CA MET A 106 -2.38 12.74 1.19
C MET A 106 -1.29 13.05 0.16
N VAL A 107 -0.47 14.04 0.49
CA VAL A 107 0.62 14.54 -0.34
C VAL A 107 1.73 15.10 0.55
N CYS A 108 3.00 14.79 0.24
CA CYS A 108 4.15 15.42 0.90
C CYS A 108 4.61 16.63 0.10
N GLU A 109 5.16 17.65 0.75
CA GLU A 109 5.68 18.87 0.09
C GLU A 109 6.78 18.55 -0.93
N ARG A 110 7.59 17.52 -0.67
CA ARG A 110 8.68 17.08 -1.57
C ARG A 110 8.21 16.26 -2.77
N SER A 111 6.92 15.94 -2.89
CA SER A 111 6.40 15.11 -3.99
C SER A 111 6.37 15.85 -5.34
N ASP A 112 6.40 15.08 -6.42
CA ASP A 112 6.14 15.58 -7.77
C ASP A 112 4.72 16.13 -7.90
N LEU A 113 3.75 15.53 -7.19
CA LEU A 113 2.36 16.00 -7.18
C LEU A 113 2.25 17.40 -6.58
N TYR A 114 2.90 17.66 -5.44
CA TYR A 114 2.92 18.98 -4.83
C TYR A 114 3.57 20.03 -5.74
N ARG A 115 4.71 19.69 -6.37
CA ARG A 115 5.40 20.58 -7.31
C ARG A 115 4.55 20.90 -8.54
N ALA A 116 3.82 19.93 -9.07
CA ALA A 116 3.01 20.09 -10.28
C ALA A 116 1.66 20.78 -10.00
N HIS A 117 1.06 20.52 -8.83
CA HIS A 117 -0.29 20.96 -8.47
C HIS A 117 -0.33 21.52 -7.03
N PRO A 118 0.38 22.63 -6.74
CA PRO A 118 0.32 23.24 -5.41
C PRO A 118 -1.07 23.79 -5.09
N ASP A 119 -1.93 24.01 -6.09
CA ASP A 119 -3.31 24.45 -5.96
C ASP A 119 -4.27 23.36 -5.42
N TRP A 120 -3.85 22.09 -5.40
CA TRP A 120 -4.64 20.99 -4.83
C TRP A 120 -4.49 20.88 -3.31
N ILE A 121 -3.55 21.62 -2.73
CA ILE A 121 -3.26 21.59 -1.30
C ILE A 121 -4.33 22.38 -0.55
N LEU A 122 -5.00 21.72 0.39
CA LEU A 122 -5.97 22.38 1.25
C LEU A 122 -5.24 23.30 2.24
N ALA A 123 -5.24 24.59 1.94
CA ALA A 123 -4.67 25.64 2.78
C ALA A 123 -5.65 26.81 2.96
N THR A 124 -5.59 27.49 4.10
CA THR A 124 -6.27 28.77 4.28
C THR A 124 -5.48 29.88 3.59
N PRO A 125 -6.13 30.85 2.90
CA PRO A 125 -5.43 31.87 2.10
C PRO A 125 -4.31 32.64 2.81
N ASP A 126 -4.45 32.84 4.13
CA ASP A 126 -3.52 33.65 4.94
C ASP A 126 -2.61 32.82 5.86
N ALA A 127 -2.63 31.49 5.75
CA ALA A 127 -1.71 30.64 6.51
C ALA A 127 -0.94 29.73 5.57
N SER A 128 0.39 29.80 5.65
CA SER A 128 1.23 28.76 5.06
C SER A 128 0.83 27.40 5.66
N PRO A 129 0.79 26.33 4.85
CA PRO A 129 0.71 24.98 5.36
C PRO A 129 1.75 24.81 6.47
N ARG A 130 1.39 24.10 7.54
CA ARG A 130 2.40 23.70 8.50
C ARG A 130 3.33 22.73 7.75
N PRO A 131 4.65 22.96 7.78
CA PRO A 131 5.57 22.07 7.10
C PRO A 131 5.41 20.65 7.64
N ASP A 132 5.66 19.67 6.77
CA ASP A 132 5.77 18.26 7.14
C ASP A 132 6.76 18.13 8.32
N ALA A 133 6.39 17.34 9.34
CA ALA A 133 7.12 17.24 10.61
C ALA A 133 8.43 16.43 10.50
#